data_AF-A0A7Y8IB16-F1
#
_entry.id   AF-A0A7Y8IB16-F1
#
_cell.length_a   1.000
_cell.length_b   1.000
_cell.length_c   1.000
_cell.angle_alpha   90.00
_cell.angle_beta   90.00
_cell.angle_gamma   90.00
#
_symmetry.space_group_name_H-M   'P 1'
#
loop_
_entity.id
_entity.type
_entity.pdbx_description
1 polymer ?
#
loop_
_entity_poly.entity_id
_entity_poly.type
_entity_poly.pdbx_seq_one_letter_code
_entity_poly.pdbx_strand_id
1 'polypeptide(L)'
;MKQKTHHPVSARQRRDGLYYLYYPRGWIIIALLLFTATATAQEQTPPSGEFPIGAYFNKQTRTDPDYYNLFALTGMDWIVQYAADSTQEFVSPYNLMADNADRETDYIMHYSTAWYSKWEAEEDQNIYNKVGVKHRDSQGNIIGKSATYLGKQCWSTEGLSAPACSLVYGPHYHQEKLYKRWYYSPEERYTKLKYIPRFNMALKVNGNVQPDEEVCKLYVVVRHSWNDGNGNWFPNVDDTLKGPITFYVSDFQANGQFADFYIIDSTNWYRYPEEFRDNPNDNKIAAPENLGGRWVDIYGDQGIQFCIDWLRTDDKCTLYVDYIEVYDLEGWKVFAEGDSITISQTIQDIKGYAQNFSNWSNLKYWMGHGEPFSLDAYTPIKTVDAILKSAFTGAPPLMTVLYPYWETLVNNDIQLERYYNTVQPEKLMIDFYPFSANYTTARFEDWEAFRKQLQIASSLQPGFYYWAQAFGYRQVDNWFVWRQPNANELKAQTMFALSHGVRGIIYMAFDAYLTWEQQIGYYIHEGIIDTGKNPTDLFFVLKYNLVPRLKGKLGKTLMKLNYMGEYLQLQRKENESPPPPVEHNYLILGDGVPAL
;
A
#
# COMPACT_ATOMS: atom_id res chain seq x y z
N MET A 1 25.32 -31.74 -51.61
CA MET A 1 26.34 -31.97 -50.56
C MET A 1 27.23 -30.73 -50.46
N LYS A 2 27.41 -30.19 -49.23
CA LYS A 2 28.59 -29.47 -48.67
C LYS A 2 29.23 -28.36 -49.53
N GLN A 3 29.37 -27.10 -49.11
CA GLN A 3 30.10 -26.49 -47.97
C GLN A 3 29.75 -24.98 -48.00
N LYS A 4 29.26 -24.32 -46.94
CA LYS A 4 29.92 -23.69 -45.77
C LYS A 4 31.03 -22.66 -46.05
N THR A 5 30.98 -21.59 -45.23
CA THR A 5 31.94 -20.51 -44.87
C THR A 5 31.82 -19.19 -45.66
N HIS A 6 31.84 -17.98 -45.08
CA HIS A 6 31.78 -17.48 -43.69
C HIS A 6 31.54 -15.95 -43.79
N HIS A 7 30.65 -15.38 -42.97
CA HIS A 7 30.63 -13.95 -42.62
C HIS A 7 30.98 -13.81 -41.13
N PRO A 8 31.80 -12.83 -40.71
CA PRO A 8 31.92 -12.48 -39.30
C PRO A 8 30.92 -11.37 -38.95
N VAL A 9 30.11 -11.63 -37.92
CA VAL A 9 29.31 -10.62 -37.21
C VAL A 9 30.08 -10.21 -35.96
N SER A 10 30.28 -8.91 -35.79
CA SER A 10 30.96 -8.28 -34.67
C SER A 10 30.15 -8.34 -33.38
N ALA A 11 30.89 -8.47 -32.28
CA ALA A 11 30.44 -8.75 -30.93
C ALA A 11 29.49 -7.70 -30.32
N ARG A 12 28.42 -8.19 -29.69
CA ARG A 12 27.63 -7.50 -28.67
C ARG A 12 28.29 -7.78 -27.31
N GLN A 13 28.69 -6.73 -26.60
CA GLN A 13 29.12 -6.80 -25.20
C GLN A 13 28.00 -7.40 -24.34
N ARG A 14 28.31 -8.51 -23.64
CA ARG A 14 27.51 -9.00 -22.52
C ARG A 14 27.80 -8.11 -21.32
N ARG A 15 26.74 -7.61 -20.67
CA ARG A 15 26.80 -7.09 -19.30
C ARG A 15 26.66 -8.29 -18.38
N ASP A 16 27.72 -8.60 -17.65
CA ASP A 16 27.71 -9.56 -16.54
C ASP A 16 26.94 -8.96 -15.36
N GLY A 17 26.10 -9.76 -14.71
CA GLY A 17 25.12 -9.30 -13.71
C GLY A 17 25.40 -9.96 -12.36
N LEU A 18 26.09 -9.24 -11.46
CA LEU A 18 26.29 -9.69 -10.08
C LEU A 18 24.95 -9.78 -9.31
N TYR A 19 24.70 -10.93 -8.69
CA TYR A 19 23.65 -11.11 -7.67
C TYR A 19 24.28 -11.24 -6.28
N TYR A 20 23.84 -10.41 -5.33
CA TYR A 20 24.28 -10.43 -3.93
C TYR A 20 23.26 -11.17 -3.07
N LEU A 21 23.71 -12.14 -2.25
CA LEU A 21 22.89 -12.76 -1.20
C LEU A 21 23.13 -12.03 0.12
N TYR A 22 22.05 -11.57 0.76
CA TYR A 22 22.13 -10.90 2.06
C TYR A 22 21.53 -11.80 3.14
N TYR A 23 22.34 -12.23 4.10
CA TYR A 23 21.88 -12.97 5.27
C TYR A 23 22.09 -12.10 6.51
N PRO A 24 21.13 -11.89 7.41
CA PRO A 24 21.42 -11.20 8.68
C PRO A 24 22.53 -11.93 9.45
N ARG A 25 23.43 -11.20 10.14
CA ARG A 25 24.44 -11.77 11.07
C ARG A 25 23.80 -12.69 12.13
N GLY A 26 22.49 -12.54 12.34
CA GLY A 26 21.65 -13.37 13.18
C GLY A 26 21.48 -14.83 12.76
N TRP A 27 21.86 -15.30 11.56
CA TRP A 27 21.76 -16.74 11.24
C TRP A 27 22.67 -17.59 12.13
N ILE A 28 23.86 -17.07 12.48
CA ILE A 28 24.78 -17.74 13.39
C ILE A 28 24.30 -17.59 14.83
N ILE A 29 23.68 -16.46 15.21
CA ILE A 29 23.21 -16.22 16.60
C ILE A 29 21.86 -16.91 16.89
N ILE A 30 20.92 -16.97 15.94
CA ILE A 30 19.66 -17.72 16.08
C ILE A 30 19.97 -19.23 16.06
N ALA A 31 20.92 -19.67 15.23
CA ALA A 31 21.44 -21.04 15.31
C ALA A 31 22.21 -21.30 16.63
N LEU A 32 22.98 -20.34 17.17
CA LEU A 32 23.71 -20.52 18.44
C LEU A 32 22.83 -20.38 19.70
N LEU A 33 21.79 -19.54 19.66
CA LEU A 33 20.75 -19.42 20.71
C LEU A 33 19.88 -20.68 20.79
N LEU A 34 19.84 -21.48 19.72
CA LEU A 34 19.29 -22.83 19.74
C LEU A 34 20.18 -23.83 20.49
N PHE A 35 21.46 -23.51 20.81
CA PHE A 35 22.41 -24.51 21.32
C PHE A 35 23.22 -24.17 22.59
N THR A 36 23.66 -22.95 22.88
CA THR A 36 24.49 -22.73 24.10
C THR A 36 24.59 -21.25 24.52
N ALA A 37 24.50 -21.01 25.83
CA ALA A 37 24.87 -19.80 26.56
C ALA A 37 23.89 -18.61 26.66
N THR A 38 23.77 -18.17 27.92
CA THR A 38 23.23 -16.92 28.43
C THR A 38 24.00 -15.71 27.87
N ALA A 39 23.50 -15.10 26.81
CA ALA A 39 23.96 -13.77 26.41
C ALA A 39 23.18 -12.72 27.22
N THR A 40 23.88 -11.96 28.05
CA THR A 40 23.36 -10.75 28.70
C THR A 40 23.11 -9.70 27.62
N ALA A 41 21.85 -9.59 27.19
CA ALA A 41 21.38 -8.45 26.40
C ALA A 41 21.28 -7.23 27.32
N GLN A 42 21.69 -6.08 26.81
CA GLN A 42 21.60 -4.79 27.50
C GLN A 42 20.11 -4.45 27.70
N GLU A 43 19.62 -4.61 28.92
CA GLU A 43 18.21 -4.42 29.27
C GLU A 43 17.83 -2.94 29.20
N GLN A 44 17.00 -2.58 28.22
CA GLN A 44 16.01 -1.54 28.38
C GLN A 44 14.64 -2.21 28.42
N THR A 45 13.80 -1.79 29.36
CA THR A 45 12.53 -2.41 29.74
C THR A 45 11.65 -2.70 28.51
N PRO A 46 11.52 -3.96 28.08
CA PRO A 46 10.62 -4.31 26.98
C PRO A 46 9.17 -4.30 27.50
N PRO A 47 8.15 -4.16 26.62
CA PRO A 47 6.80 -4.53 27.02
C PRO A 47 6.84 -6.01 27.41
N SER A 48 6.52 -6.28 28.67
CA SER A 48 6.30 -7.64 29.17
C SER A 48 5.10 -8.22 28.43
N GLY A 49 5.33 -8.93 27.33
CA GLY A 49 4.26 -9.48 26.49
C GLY A 49 4.65 -10.78 25.82
N GLU A 50 3.66 -11.65 25.61
CA GLU A 50 3.79 -12.81 24.72
C GLU A 50 3.97 -12.32 23.27
N PHE A 51 4.59 -13.13 22.41
CA PHE A 51 4.76 -12.77 21.00
C PHE A 51 3.39 -12.86 20.30
N PRO A 52 2.87 -11.74 19.72
CA PRO A 52 1.63 -11.73 18.96
C PRO A 52 1.64 -12.72 17.80
N ILE A 53 0.81 -13.76 17.89
CA ILE A 53 0.62 -14.71 16.80
C ILE A 53 -0.86 -15.01 16.60
N GLY A 54 -1.33 -14.83 15.38
CA GLY A 54 -2.76 -14.90 15.07
C GLY A 54 -3.08 -15.22 13.64
N ALA A 55 -4.37 -15.16 13.31
CA ALA A 55 -4.85 -15.32 11.95
C ALA A 55 -6.06 -14.42 11.64
N TYR A 56 -6.21 -14.11 10.36
CA TYR A 56 -7.38 -13.42 9.82
C TYR A 56 -8.50 -14.41 9.51
N PHE A 57 -9.73 -14.00 9.81
CA PHE A 57 -10.93 -14.76 9.48
C PHE A 57 -11.82 -13.97 8.54
N ASN A 58 -12.45 -14.67 7.60
CA ASN A 58 -13.40 -14.03 6.71
C ASN A 58 -14.73 -13.69 7.40
N LYS A 59 -15.38 -12.61 6.93
CA LYS A 59 -16.76 -12.26 7.29
C LYS A 59 -17.79 -13.37 7.11
N GLN A 60 -17.62 -14.26 6.13
CA GLN A 60 -18.59 -15.34 5.86
C GLN A 60 -18.59 -16.45 6.92
N THR A 61 -17.50 -16.58 7.68
CA THR A 61 -17.31 -17.65 8.68
C THR A 61 -17.29 -17.11 10.11
N ARG A 62 -17.47 -15.80 10.29
CA ARG A 62 -17.30 -15.09 11.57
C ARG A 62 -18.22 -15.53 12.72
N THR A 63 -19.27 -16.29 12.44
CA THR A 63 -20.17 -16.84 13.48
C THR A 63 -20.22 -18.38 13.44
N ASP A 64 -19.30 -19.02 12.73
CA ASP A 64 -19.25 -20.48 12.61
C ASP A 64 -18.39 -21.07 13.74
N PRO A 65 -18.98 -21.71 14.75
CA PRO A 65 -18.27 -22.19 15.94
C PRO A 65 -17.19 -23.23 15.62
N ASP A 66 -17.31 -23.96 14.50
CA ASP A 66 -16.33 -25.00 14.14
C ASP A 66 -14.95 -24.40 13.84
N TYR A 67 -14.91 -23.25 13.15
CA TYR A 67 -13.65 -22.57 12.89
C TYR A 67 -13.01 -22.04 14.18
N TYR A 68 -13.80 -21.52 15.12
CA TYR A 68 -13.26 -21.06 16.41
C TYR A 68 -12.77 -22.21 17.29
N ASN A 69 -13.46 -23.36 17.27
CA ASN A 69 -13.01 -24.57 17.95
C ASN A 69 -11.67 -25.05 17.38
N LEU A 70 -11.51 -25.06 16.06
CA LEU A 70 -10.25 -25.39 15.39
C LEU A 70 -9.16 -24.36 15.71
N PHE A 71 -9.49 -23.07 15.72
CA PHE A 71 -8.54 -22.00 16.02
C PHE A 71 -7.99 -22.11 17.45
N ALA A 72 -8.84 -22.41 18.43
CA ALA A 72 -8.43 -22.65 19.81
C ALA A 72 -7.37 -23.76 19.92
N LEU A 73 -7.46 -24.79 19.07
CA LEU A 73 -6.50 -25.90 19.05
C LEU A 73 -5.11 -25.49 18.53
N THR A 74 -4.98 -24.38 17.80
CA THR A 74 -3.67 -23.90 17.32
C THR A 74 -2.82 -23.29 18.45
N GLY A 75 -3.47 -22.78 19.50
CA GLY A 75 -2.84 -22.05 20.59
C GLY A 75 -2.49 -20.58 20.27
N MET A 76 -2.89 -20.06 19.09
CA MET A 76 -2.76 -18.65 18.74
C MET A 76 -3.53 -17.76 19.72
N ASP A 77 -3.07 -16.52 19.91
CA ASP A 77 -3.63 -15.58 20.89
C ASP A 77 -4.16 -14.28 20.26
N TRP A 78 -4.03 -14.12 18.94
CA TRP A 78 -4.55 -12.97 18.20
C TRP A 78 -5.53 -13.39 17.12
N ILE A 79 -6.61 -12.63 16.96
CA ILE A 79 -7.59 -12.83 15.90
C ILE A 79 -7.88 -11.51 15.19
N VAL A 80 -8.00 -11.56 13.86
CA VAL A 80 -8.50 -10.43 13.06
C VAL A 80 -9.89 -10.79 12.57
N GLN A 81 -10.90 -10.08 13.06
CA GLN A 81 -12.31 -10.38 12.83
C GLN A 81 -13.20 -9.18 13.16
N TYR A 82 -14.42 -9.17 12.62
CA TYR A 82 -15.49 -8.24 12.93
C TYR A 82 -15.80 -8.18 14.44
N ALA A 83 -15.78 -6.99 15.02
CA ALA A 83 -16.16 -6.71 16.40
C ALA A 83 -17.62 -6.27 16.48
N ALA A 84 -18.49 -7.14 17.02
CA ALA A 84 -19.87 -6.83 17.36
C ALA A 84 -20.40 -7.76 18.45
N ASP A 85 -21.54 -7.45 19.04
CA ASP A 85 -22.19 -8.29 20.04
C ASP A 85 -22.38 -9.74 19.55
N SER A 86 -22.68 -9.92 18.26
CA SER A 86 -22.85 -11.25 17.64
C SER A 86 -21.57 -12.08 17.50
N THR A 87 -20.39 -11.45 17.61
CA THR A 87 -19.09 -12.14 17.53
C THR A 87 -18.34 -12.14 18.86
N GLN A 88 -18.81 -11.40 19.86
CA GLN A 88 -18.12 -11.17 21.13
C GLN A 88 -17.74 -12.45 21.85
N GLU A 89 -18.64 -13.44 21.89
CA GLU A 89 -18.36 -14.73 22.56
C GLU A 89 -17.19 -15.48 21.92
N PHE A 90 -17.00 -15.35 20.60
CA PHE A 90 -15.95 -16.03 19.86
C PHE A 90 -14.60 -15.33 19.95
N VAL A 91 -14.59 -14.00 20.01
CA VAL A 91 -13.35 -13.19 19.96
C VAL A 91 -12.84 -12.77 21.33
N SER A 92 -13.70 -12.72 22.36
CA SER A 92 -13.32 -12.32 23.73
C SER A 92 -12.16 -13.11 24.37
N PRO A 93 -11.90 -14.40 24.04
CA PRO A 93 -10.74 -15.11 24.56
C PRO A 93 -9.39 -14.68 23.97
N TYR A 94 -9.38 -13.86 22.92
CA TYR A 94 -8.20 -13.51 22.12
C TYR A 94 -7.96 -12.01 22.08
N ASN A 95 -6.71 -11.60 21.82
CA ASN A 95 -6.41 -10.23 21.42
C ASN A 95 -7.03 -9.97 20.04
N LEU A 96 -7.83 -8.92 19.94
CA LEU A 96 -8.62 -8.64 18.75
C LEU A 96 -8.04 -7.47 17.96
N MET A 97 -7.91 -7.65 16.65
CA MET A 97 -7.87 -6.57 15.67
C MET A 97 -9.22 -6.54 14.96
N ALA A 98 -9.98 -5.46 15.15
CA ALA A 98 -11.34 -5.35 14.64
C ALA A 98 -11.36 -4.96 13.17
N ASP A 99 -11.83 -5.87 12.31
CA ASP A 99 -12.08 -5.60 10.88
C ASP A 99 -13.57 -5.33 10.66
N ASN A 100 -13.97 -4.08 10.93
CA ASN A 100 -15.36 -3.65 10.84
C ASN A 100 -15.62 -2.96 9.49
N ALA A 101 -16.04 -3.76 8.51
CA ALA A 101 -16.16 -3.39 7.10
C ALA A 101 -17.57 -3.60 6.51
N ASP A 102 -18.60 -3.65 7.35
CA ASP A 102 -19.92 -4.15 6.96
C ASP A 102 -20.90 -3.05 6.56
N ARG A 103 -20.69 -1.80 7.01
CA ARG A 103 -21.62 -0.68 6.82
C ARG A 103 -20.89 0.67 6.74
N GLU A 104 -21.56 1.67 6.16
CA GLU A 104 -21.05 3.06 6.17
C GLU A 104 -20.96 3.66 7.58
N THR A 105 -21.74 3.12 8.51
CA THR A 105 -21.71 3.44 9.94
C THR A 105 -20.54 2.80 10.68
N ASP A 106 -19.75 1.93 10.04
CA ASP A 106 -18.45 1.51 10.55
C ASP A 106 -17.45 2.64 10.32
N TYR A 107 -17.69 3.77 11.02
CA TYR A 107 -17.14 5.08 10.70
C TYR A 107 -15.61 5.08 10.62
N ILE A 108 -14.95 4.25 11.44
CA ILE A 108 -13.50 4.09 11.43
C ILE A 108 -13.02 3.60 10.07
N MET A 109 -13.59 2.51 9.55
CA MET A 109 -13.20 1.98 8.25
C MET A 109 -13.73 2.84 7.10
N HIS A 110 -14.94 3.37 7.22
CA HIS A 110 -15.52 4.27 6.21
C HIS A 110 -14.62 5.46 5.90
N TYR A 111 -14.15 6.17 6.94
CA TYR A 111 -13.30 7.35 6.74
C TYR A 111 -11.82 7.01 6.53
N SER A 112 -11.32 5.88 7.05
CA SER A 112 -9.91 5.49 6.80
C SER A 112 -9.70 4.86 5.41
N THR A 113 -10.77 4.49 4.71
CA THR A 113 -10.78 4.04 3.31
C THR A 113 -11.18 5.14 2.31
N ALA A 114 -11.11 6.39 2.75
CA ALA A 114 -11.24 7.56 1.90
C ALA A 114 -9.90 7.91 1.21
N TRP A 115 -9.93 8.85 0.28
CA TRP A 115 -8.80 9.26 -0.55
C TRP A 115 -8.67 10.79 -0.53
N TYR A 116 -7.48 11.25 -0.18
CA TYR A 116 -7.10 12.65 -0.14
C TYR A 116 -5.59 12.86 -0.27
N SER A 117 -5.20 13.79 -1.14
CA SER A 117 -3.86 14.37 -1.13
C SER A 117 -3.90 15.88 -1.37
N LYS A 118 -2.92 16.57 -0.80
CA LYS A 118 -2.66 17.99 -1.00
C LYS A 118 -1.20 18.14 -1.43
N TRP A 119 -0.99 18.99 -2.43
CA TRP A 119 0.30 19.25 -3.06
C TRP A 119 0.53 20.75 -3.02
N GLU A 120 1.49 21.20 -2.21
CA GLU A 120 1.84 22.62 -2.14
C GLU A 120 2.53 23.00 -3.46
N ALA A 121 2.13 24.10 -4.07
CA ALA A 121 2.54 24.40 -5.44
C ALA A 121 4.04 24.71 -5.55
N GLU A 122 4.72 25.07 -4.46
CA GLU A 122 6.15 25.32 -4.42
C GLU A 122 7.01 24.13 -4.00
N GLU A 123 6.43 22.95 -3.75
CA GLU A 123 7.18 21.79 -3.25
C GLU A 123 8.02 21.10 -4.33
N ASP A 124 9.00 20.29 -3.92
CA ASP A 124 9.79 19.39 -4.78
C ASP A 124 10.40 20.02 -6.06
N GLN A 125 10.71 21.32 -6.01
CA GLN A 125 11.22 22.12 -7.13
C GLN A 125 12.43 21.52 -7.85
N ASN A 126 13.17 20.60 -7.21
CA ASN A 126 14.40 19.98 -7.71
C ASN A 126 14.34 18.46 -7.89
N ILE A 127 13.21 17.81 -7.61
CA ILE A 127 13.05 16.35 -7.68
C ILE A 127 12.08 15.99 -8.82
N TYR A 128 12.63 15.75 -10.02
CA TYR A 128 11.82 15.59 -11.23
C TYR A 128 11.45 14.14 -11.55
N ASN A 129 12.26 13.20 -11.12
CA ASN A 129 12.10 11.79 -11.46
C ASN A 129 11.28 11.01 -10.41
N LYS A 130 10.62 11.70 -9.47
CA LYS A 130 9.82 11.11 -8.40
C LYS A 130 8.48 11.81 -8.32
N VAL A 131 7.57 11.25 -7.52
CA VAL A 131 6.29 11.89 -7.24
C VAL A 131 6.50 13.28 -6.62
N GLY A 132 5.81 14.28 -7.13
CA GLY A 132 5.77 15.65 -6.60
C GLY A 132 5.42 16.68 -7.69
N VAL A 133 5.08 17.91 -7.29
CA VAL A 133 4.75 19.00 -8.22
C VAL A 133 5.96 19.37 -9.11
N LYS A 134 5.68 19.81 -10.34
CA LYS A 134 6.68 20.08 -11.38
C LYS A 134 6.45 21.45 -12.03
N HIS A 135 7.56 22.07 -12.44
CA HIS A 135 7.59 23.44 -12.99
C HIS A 135 8.52 23.60 -14.20
N ARG A 136 8.89 22.51 -14.88
CA ARG A 136 9.80 22.59 -16.03
C ARG A 136 9.08 22.42 -17.36
N ASP A 137 9.53 23.17 -18.37
CA ASP A 137 9.13 22.92 -19.75
C ASP A 137 9.80 21.66 -20.33
N SER A 138 9.46 21.31 -21.57
CA SER A 138 10.03 20.16 -22.29
C SER A 138 11.54 20.26 -22.56
N GLN A 139 12.12 21.46 -22.42
CA GLN A 139 13.56 21.74 -22.56
C GLN A 139 14.26 21.73 -21.20
N GLY A 140 13.51 21.54 -20.11
CA GLY A 140 14.01 21.51 -18.75
C GLY A 140 14.19 22.90 -18.13
N ASN A 141 13.67 23.99 -18.69
CA ASN A 141 13.74 25.30 -18.06
C ASN A 141 12.67 25.41 -16.97
N ILE A 142 13.00 26.00 -15.83
CA ILE A 142 12.02 26.29 -14.77
C ILE A 142 11.12 27.44 -15.25
N ILE A 143 9.81 27.24 -15.16
CA ILE A 143 8.76 28.19 -15.51
C ILE A 143 8.13 28.75 -14.23
N GLY A 144 8.15 30.08 -14.10
CA GLY A 144 7.70 30.75 -12.88
C GLY A 144 8.74 30.69 -11.77
N LYS A 145 8.32 31.04 -10.56
CA LYS A 145 9.18 30.99 -9.36
C LYS A 145 8.36 30.86 -8.09
N SER A 146 9.00 30.37 -7.04
CA SER A 146 8.46 30.44 -5.68
C SER A 146 8.36 31.90 -5.23
N ALA A 147 7.26 32.24 -4.58
CA ALA A 147 6.96 33.57 -4.09
C ALA A 147 6.20 33.52 -2.76
N THR A 148 6.16 34.65 -2.05
CA THR A 148 5.28 34.83 -0.90
C THR A 148 4.22 35.87 -1.23
N TYR A 149 2.95 35.47 -1.16
CA TYR A 149 1.82 36.35 -1.45
C TYR A 149 0.76 36.21 -0.37
N LEU A 150 0.32 37.34 0.19
CA LEU A 150 -0.64 37.40 1.31
C LEU A 150 -0.28 36.46 2.48
N GLY A 151 1.02 36.30 2.75
CA GLY A 151 1.53 35.48 3.86
C GLY A 151 1.63 33.98 3.57
N LYS A 152 1.29 33.52 2.36
CA LYS A 152 1.44 32.13 1.93
C LYS A 152 2.65 31.95 1.02
N GLN A 153 3.35 30.82 1.15
CA GLN A 153 4.27 30.36 0.10
C GLN A 153 3.46 29.85 -1.08
N CYS A 154 3.92 30.11 -2.30
CA CYS A 154 3.17 29.79 -3.51
C CYS A 154 4.11 29.71 -4.73
N TRP A 155 3.61 29.13 -5.82
CA TRP A 155 4.24 29.23 -7.13
C TRP A 155 3.64 30.36 -7.95
N SER A 156 4.46 31.12 -8.67
CA SER A 156 4.03 32.37 -9.29
C SER A 156 4.53 32.56 -10.72
N THR A 157 3.73 33.29 -11.51
CA THR A 157 4.11 33.81 -12.83
C THR A 157 4.92 35.11 -12.76
N GLU A 158 5.33 35.56 -11.58
CA GLU A 158 6.09 36.80 -11.43
C GLU A 158 7.38 36.78 -12.28
N GLY A 159 7.50 37.76 -13.18
CA GLY A 159 8.62 37.87 -14.13
C GLY A 159 8.36 37.18 -15.48
N LEU A 160 7.24 36.47 -15.64
CA LEU A 160 6.79 35.97 -16.94
C LEU A 160 6.03 37.07 -17.69
N SER A 161 6.34 37.21 -18.98
CA SER A 161 5.69 38.16 -19.90
C SER A 161 5.17 37.46 -21.17
N ALA A 162 5.14 36.13 -21.18
CA ALA A 162 4.70 35.32 -22.29
C ALA A 162 3.95 34.09 -21.75
N PRO A 163 3.06 33.48 -22.56
CA PRO A 163 2.36 32.27 -22.18
C PRO A 163 3.35 31.16 -21.86
N ALA A 164 2.99 30.30 -20.92
CA ALA A 164 3.80 29.14 -20.57
C ALA A 164 2.89 27.95 -20.32
N CYS A 165 3.09 26.90 -21.11
CA CYS A 165 2.54 25.59 -20.80
C CYS A 165 3.28 25.05 -19.57
N SER A 166 2.57 24.36 -18.67
CA SER A 166 3.20 23.70 -17.52
C SER A 166 3.78 24.66 -16.44
N LEU A 167 3.06 25.73 -16.11
CA LEU A 167 3.38 26.55 -14.93
C LEU A 167 3.40 25.67 -13.66
N VAL A 168 2.40 24.79 -13.54
CA VAL A 168 2.33 23.73 -12.56
C VAL A 168 1.83 22.47 -13.27
N TYR A 169 2.49 21.34 -13.06
CA TYR A 169 2.01 20.01 -13.47
C TYR A 169 2.52 18.93 -12.50
N GLY A 170 2.11 17.68 -12.70
CA GLY A 170 2.37 16.59 -11.75
C GLY A 170 1.19 16.38 -10.78
N PRO A 171 1.29 15.43 -9.83
CA PRO A 171 2.53 15.00 -9.20
C PRO A 171 3.16 13.76 -9.81
N HIS A 172 2.58 13.17 -10.86
CA HIS A 172 3.03 11.90 -11.45
C HIS A 172 2.95 10.74 -10.45
N TYR A 173 1.75 10.49 -9.92
CA TYR A 173 1.53 9.33 -9.04
C TYR A 173 0.33 8.50 -9.45
N HIS A 174 0.40 7.21 -9.13
CA HIS A 174 -0.70 6.28 -9.26
C HIS A 174 -1.84 6.63 -8.30
N GLN A 175 -3.02 6.91 -8.87
CA GLN A 175 -4.28 6.99 -8.13
C GLN A 175 -5.06 5.67 -8.23
N GLU A 176 -5.80 5.31 -7.20
CA GLU A 176 -6.67 4.14 -7.24
C GLU A 176 -7.92 4.44 -8.08
N LYS A 177 -8.46 3.44 -8.79
CA LYS A 177 -9.59 3.65 -9.70
C LYS A 177 -10.93 3.20 -9.12
N LEU A 178 -10.91 2.41 -8.05
CA LEU A 178 -12.09 1.74 -7.48
C LEU A 178 -12.13 1.91 -5.94
N TYR A 179 -13.32 2.16 -5.39
CA TYR A 179 -13.50 2.17 -3.93
C TYR A 179 -13.35 0.75 -3.38
N LYS A 180 -12.43 0.55 -2.43
CA LYS A 180 -12.31 -0.70 -1.65
C LYS A 180 -13.25 -0.69 -0.43
N ARG A 181 -14.53 -0.40 -0.64
CA ARG A 181 -15.54 -0.31 0.43
C ARG A 181 -16.55 -1.45 0.32
N TRP A 182 -16.34 -2.47 1.15
CA TRP A 182 -16.94 -3.81 1.02
C TRP A 182 -18.46 -3.86 1.28
N TYR A 183 -19.04 -2.73 1.69
CA TYR A 183 -20.43 -2.59 2.12
C TYR A 183 -21.32 -1.77 1.16
N TYR A 184 -20.79 -1.10 0.13
CA TYR A 184 -21.63 -0.33 -0.80
C TYR A 184 -22.39 -1.21 -1.80
N SER A 185 -21.88 -2.40 -2.16
CA SER A 185 -22.65 -3.50 -2.76
C SER A 185 -21.73 -4.71 -3.00
N PRO A 186 -22.16 -5.95 -2.71
CA PRO A 186 -21.43 -7.15 -3.11
C PRO A 186 -21.39 -7.38 -4.64
N GLU A 187 -22.29 -6.73 -5.40
CA GLU A 187 -22.31 -6.77 -6.88
C GLU A 187 -21.49 -5.63 -7.50
N GLU A 188 -21.38 -4.48 -6.81
CA GLU A 188 -20.48 -3.38 -7.18
C GLU A 188 -19.21 -3.40 -6.33
N ARG A 189 -18.48 -4.54 -6.30
CA ARG A 189 -17.12 -4.63 -5.70
C ARG A 189 -16.14 -3.57 -6.23
N TYR A 190 -16.56 -2.77 -7.22
CA TYR A 190 -15.78 -1.87 -8.03
C TYR A 190 -16.58 -0.59 -8.37
N THR A 191 -17.20 0.06 -7.37
CA THR A 191 -17.71 1.42 -7.59
C THR A 191 -16.53 2.32 -7.97
N LYS A 192 -16.62 2.94 -9.14
CA LYS A 192 -15.54 3.79 -9.67
C LYS A 192 -15.31 4.99 -8.78
N LEU A 193 -14.04 5.25 -8.47
CA LEU A 193 -13.63 6.44 -7.75
C LEU A 193 -13.93 7.69 -8.58
N LYS A 194 -14.50 8.69 -7.92
CA LYS A 194 -14.73 10.02 -8.47
C LYS A 194 -13.94 11.00 -7.62
N TYR A 195 -13.01 11.68 -8.26
CA TYR A 195 -12.11 12.62 -7.62
C TYR A 195 -12.53 14.05 -7.95
N ILE A 196 -12.46 14.93 -6.94
CA ILE A 196 -12.66 16.37 -7.10
C ILE A 196 -11.28 17.04 -6.92
N PRO A 197 -10.71 17.64 -7.98
CA PRO A 197 -9.52 18.46 -7.86
C PRO A 197 -9.92 19.91 -7.52
N ARG A 198 -9.23 20.49 -6.54
CA ARG A 198 -9.42 21.87 -6.07
C ARG A 198 -8.09 22.62 -6.13
N PHE A 199 -8.09 23.75 -6.82
CA PHE A 199 -6.91 24.59 -7.06
C PHE A 199 -7.06 25.89 -6.26
N ASN A 200 -6.20 26.13 -5.28
CA ASN A 200 -6.23 27.38 -4.52
C ASN A 200 -5.31 28.41 -5.20
N MET A 201 -5.89 29.47 -5.76
CA MET A 201 -5.16 30.44 -6.57
C MET A 201 -5.59 31.88 -6.29
N ALA A 202 -4.71 32.84 -6.57
CA ALA A 202 -4.99 34.26 -6.53
C ALA A 202 -4.42 34.96 -7.76
N LEU A 203 -5.09 36.01 -8.22
CA LEU A 203 -4.61 36.86 -9.31
C LEU A 203 -4.40 38.27 -8.79
N LYS A 204 -3.17 38.78 -8.92
CA LYS A 204 -2.88 40.19 -8.71
C LYS A 204 -2.88 40.90 -10.06
N VAL A 205 -3.75 41.90 -10.18
CA VAL A 205 -3.80 42.79 -11.34
C VAL A 205 -2.85 43.97 -11.14
N ASN A 206 -1.87 44.12 -12.02
CA ASN A 206 -0.82 45.16 -11.99
C ASN A 206 -1.10 46.32 -12.97
N GLY A 207 -2.14 46.24 -13.80
CA GLY A 207 -2.45 47.26 -14.81
C GLY A 207 -3.89 47.20 -15.33
N ASN A 208 -4.15 47.92 -16.44
CA ASN A 208 -5.47 47.93 -17.06
C ASN A 208 -5.71 46.64 -17.86
N VAL A 209 -6.60 45.79 -17.35
CA VAL A 209 -7.06 44.53 -17.95
C VAL A 209 -8.59 44.51 -17.97
N GLN A 210 -9.18 43.93 -19.01
CA GLN A 210 -10.63 43.72 -19.10
C GLN A 210 -11.03 42.44 -18.35
N PRO A 211 -12.28 42.38 -17.82
CA PRO A 211 -12.75 41.21 -17.09
C PRO A 211 -12.77 39.90 -17.90
N ASP A 212 -12.96 39.97 -19.21
CA ASP A 212 -13.05 38.83 -20.15
C ASP A 212 -11.69 38.41 -20.74
N GLU A 213 -10.58 38.97 -20.25
CA GLU A 213 -9.25 38.53 -20.66
C GLU A 213 -8.89 37.18 -20.03
N GLU A 214 -8.36 36.25 -20.83
CA GLU A 214 -7.91 34.94 -20.39
C GLU A 214 -6.67 35.04 -19.47
N VAL A 215 -6.63 34.19 -18.45
CA VAL A 215 -5.57 34.18 -17.42
C VAL A 215 -4.83 32.85 -17.44
N CYS A 216 -5.54 31.76 -17.20
CA CYS A 216 -4.96 30.42 -17.11
C CYS A 216 -5.91 29.34 -17.61
N LYS A 217 -5.37 28.14 -17.89
CA LYS A 217 -6.15 26.92 -18.17
C LYS A 217 -5.87 25.88 -17.10
N LEU A 218 -6.92 25.21 -16.64
CA LEU A 218 -6.84 24.07 -15.72
C LEU A 218 -7.29 22.79 -16.43
N TYR A 219 -6.57 21.70 -16.23
CA TYR A 219 -6.92 20.38 -16.75
C TYR A 219 -6.25 19.26 -15.94
N VAL A 220 -6.79 18.05 -16.06
CA VAL A 220 -6.24 16.84 -15.44
C VAL A 220 -5.88 15.84 -16.52
N VAL A 221 -4.68 15.30 -16.44
CA VAL A 221 -4.12 14.33 -17.40
C VAL A 221 -3.66 13.10 -16.64
N VAL A 222 -3.76 11.92 -17.25
CA VAL A 222 -3.00 10.74 -16.82
C VAL A 222 -1.90 10.47 -17.84
N ARG A 223 -0.67 10.32 -17.37
CA ARG A 223 0.43 9.78 -18.16
C ARG A 223 0.56 8.28 -17.89
N HIS A 224 0.63 7.46 -18.93
CA HIS A 224 0.68 6.00 -18.76
C HIS A 224 1.45 5.31 -19.90
N SER A 225 1.85 4.07 -19.64
CA SER A 225 2.21 3.11 -20.70
C SER A 225 0.95 2.44 -21.23
N TRP A 226 0.91 2.17 -22.53
CA TRP A 226 -0.16 1.41 -23.18
C TRP A 226 0.42 0.22 -23.96
N ASN A 227 -0.18 -0.96 -23.83
CA ASN A 227 0.09 -2.10 -24.69
C ASN A 227 -1.04 -2.24 -25.72
N ASP A 228 -0.75 -2.47 -26.99
CA ASP A 228 -1.80 -2.60 -28.04
C ASP A 228 -2.51 -3.96 -28.09
N GLY A 229 -2.19 -4.88 -27.18
CA GLY A 229 -2.68 -6.26 -27.19
C GLY A 229 -1.88 -7.20 -28.10
N ASN A 230 -0.98 -6.69 -28.95
CA ASN A 230 -0.05 -7.48 -29.76
C ASN A 230 1.35 -7.57 -29.15
N GLY A 231 1.50 -7.13 -27.90
CA GLY A 231 2.79 -7.09 -27.20
C GLY A 231 3.60 -5.82 -27.47
N ASN A 232 3.14 -4.88 -28.28
CA ASN A 232 3.83 -3.60 -28.47
C ASN A 232 3.48 -2.64 -27.34
N TRP A 233 4.51 -2.10 -26.69
CA TRP A 233 4.38 -1.12 -25.62
C TRP A 233 4.66 0.30 -26.12
N PHE A 234 3.75 1.21 -25.81
CA PHE A 234 3.81 2.64 -26.07
C PHE A 234 4.00 3.35 -24.72
N PRO A 235 5.22 3.77 -24.37
CA PRO A 235 5.46 4.47 -23.12
C PRO A 235 4.97 5.92 -23.20
N ASN A 236 4.58 6.48 -22.05
CA ASN A 236 4.33 7.91 -21.84
C ASN A 236 3.28 8.52 -22.77
N VAL A 237 2.15 7.84 -22.90
CA VAL A 237 0.92 8.37 -23.51
C VAL A 237 0.23 9.28 -22.49
N ASP A 238 -0.23 10.45 -22.93
CA ASP A 238 -0.94 11.43 -22.11
C ASP A 238 -2.42 11.49 -22.54
N ASP A 239 -3.33 11.12 -21.64
CA ASP A 239 -4.78 11.21 -21.84
C ASP A 239 -5.40 12.26 -20.92
N THR A 240 -6.17 13.19 -21.48
CA THR A 240 -6.88 14.21 -20.68
C THR A 240 -8.11 13.59 -20.02
N LEU A 241 -8.13 13.56 -18.70
CA LEU A 241 -9.25 13.06 -17.90
C LEU A 241 -10.32 14.13 -17.66
N LYS A 242 -9.92 15.41 -17.63
CA LYS A 242 -10.81 16.53 -17.34
C LYS A 242 -10.29 17.85 -17.89
N GLY A 243 -11.20 18.71 -18.37
CA GLY A 243 -10.86 20.00 -18.98
C GLY A 243 -10.38 19.87 -20.43
N PRO A 244 -9.69 20.87 -20.98
CA PRO A 244 -9.28 22.12 -20.32
C PRO A 244 -10.41 23.12 -20.10
N ILE A 245 -10.34 23.85 -18.98
CA ILE A 245 -11.21 25.00 -18.67
C ILE A 245 -10.35 26.25 -18.57
N THR A 246 -10.72 27.29 -19.33
CA THR A 246 -10.08 28.61 -19.29
C THR A 246 -10.73 29.47 -18.22
N PHE A 247 -9.91 30.13 -17.41
CA PHE A 247 -10.32 31.13 -16.44
C PHE A 247 -9.96 32.54 -16.91
N TYR A 248 -10.83 33.48 -16.60
CA TYR A 248 -10.77 34.88 -16.99
C TYR A 248 -10.49 35.76 -15.79
N VAL A 249 -10.08 37.01 -16.02
CA VAL A 249 -9.85 37.99 -14.94
C VAL A 249 -11.07 38.12 -14.01
N SER A 250 -12.29 38.06 -14.55
CA SER A 250 -13.54 38.14 -13.80
C SER A 250 -13.78 36.98 -12.83
N ASP A 251 -13.12 35.83 -13.03
CA ASP A 251 -13.30 34.65 -12.17
C ASP A 251 -12.52 34.78 -10.85
N PHE A 252 -11.56 35.70 -10.80
CA PHE A 252 -10.75 35.95 -9.61
C PHE A 252 -11.36 37.05 -8.74
N GLN A 253 -11.09 36.96 -7.43
CA GLN A 253 -11.53 37.96 -6.48
C GLN A 253 -10.89 39.32 -6.79
N ALA A 254 -11.71 40.37 -6.87
CA ALA A 254 -11.23 41.72 -7.21
C ALA A 254 -10.20 42.29 -6.22
N ASN A 255 -10.19 41.80 -4.98
CA ASN A 255 -9.21 42.17 -3.95
C ASN A 255 -7.92 41.34 -4.01
N GLY A 256 -7.76 40.46 -5.01
CA GLY A 256 -6.60 39.61 -5.23
C GLY A 256 -6.40 38.56 -4.14
N GLN A 257 -7.43 38.18 -3.39
CA GLN A 257 -7.36 37.11 -2.39
C GLN A 257 -7.34 35.73 -3.05
N PHE A 258 -6.82 34.74 -2.31
CA PHE A 258 -6.91 33.34 -2.70
C PHE A 258 -8.37 32.86 -2.70
N ALA A 259 -8.73 32.09 -3.72
CA ALA A 259 -10.01 31.42 -3.83
C ALA A 259 -9.81 30.00 -4.38
N ASP A 260 -10.81 29.16 -4.14
CA ASP A 260 -10.83 27.79 -4.64
C ASP A 260 -11.45 27.75 -6.04
N PHE A 261 -10.70 27.16 -6.97
CA PHE A 261 -11.11 26.95 -8.34
C PHE A 261 -11.28 25.45 -8.59
N TYR A 262 -12.34 25.12 -9.31
CA TYR A 262 -12.68 23.76 -9.71
C TYR A 262 -12.76 23.69 -11.23
N ILE A 263 -12.51 22.51 -11.80
CA ILE A 263 -12.73 22.30 -13.23
C ILE A 263 -14.24 22.01 -13.42
N ILE A 264 -15.03 23.08 -13.44
CA ILE A 264 -16.50 23.05 -13.48
C ILE A 264 -16.95 22.78 -14.92
N ASP A 265 -17.39 21.54 -15.20
CA ASP A 265 -18.25 21.23 -16.36
C ASP A 265 -19.64 20.78 -15.89
N SER A 266 -20.32 19.83 -16.57
CA SER A 266 -21.55 19.22 -16.06
C SER A 266 -21.39 18.52 -14.71
N THR A 267 -20.13 18.25 -14.30
CA THR A 267 -19.73 17.59 -13.05
C THR A 267 -18.41 18.19 -12.54
N ASN A 268 -18.28 18.47 -11.24
CA ASN A 268 -17.00 18.98 -10.67
C ASN A 268 -15.97 17.86 -10.38
N TRP A 269 -16.19 16.66 -10.89
CA TRP A 269 -15.34 15.49 -10.63
C TRP A 269 -14.81 14.89 -11.93
N TYR A 270 -13.71 14.14 -11.82
CA TYR A 270 -13.21 13.25 -12.87
C TYR A 270 -13.13 11.82 -12.35
N ARG A 271 -13.01 10.89 -13.29
CA ARG A 271 -12.71 9.48 -13.01
C ARG A 271 -11.87 8.94 -14.14
N TYR A 272 -11.17 7.86 -13.87
CA TYR A 272 -10.47 7.13 -14.92
C TYR A 272 -11.47 6.49 -15.91
N PRO A 273 -11.14 6.44 -17.22
CA PRO A 273 -11.91 5.73 -18.23
C PRO A 273 -12.03 4.23 -17.90
N GLU A 274 -12.96 3.52 -18.55
CA GLU A 274 -13.21 2.10 -18.24
C GLU A 274 -12.04 1.18 -18.57
N GLU A 275 -11.17 1.64 -19.46
CA GLU A 275 -10.00 0.98 -20.00
C GLU A 275 -8.87 0.93 -18.96
N PHE A 276 -8.78 1.96 -18.11
CA PHE A 276 -7.87 2.02 -16.96
C PHE A 276 -8.47 1.23 -15.80
N ARG A 277 -8.58 -0.08 -15.95
CA ARG A 277 -8.93 -0.95 -14.81
C ARG A 277 -7.65 -1.22 -14.05
N ASP A 278 -7.67 -0.96 -12.74
CA ASP A 278 -6.79 -1.69 -11.82
C ASP A 278 -7.20 -3.15 -11.95
N ASN A 279 -6.54 -3.90 -12.84
CA ASN A 279 -6.73 -5.33 -12.86
C ASN A 279 -6.17 -5.82 -11.52
N PRO A 280 -6.95 -6.58 -10.71
CA PRO A 280 -6.42 -7.23 -9.52
C PRO A 280 -5.12 -8.04 -9.81
N ASN A 281 -4.90 -8.39 -11.08
CA ASN A 281 -3.74 -9.12 -11.59
C ASN A 281 -2.64 -8.28 -12.26
N ASP A 282 -2.85 -7.01 -12.65
CA ASP A 282 -1.82 -6.28 -13.43
C ASP A 282 -0.57 -5.94 -12.60
N ASN A 283 -0.64 -6.20 -11.29
CA ASN A 283 0.53 -6.27 -10.44
C ASN A 283 0.73 -7.64 -9.74
N LYS A 284 -0.16 -8.64 -9.90
CA LYS A 284 -0.10 -9.94 -9.20
C LYS A 284 0.14 -11.17 -10.10
N ILE A 285 0.79 -10.99 -11.27
CA ILE A 285 1.20 -12.03 -12.26
C ILE A 285 0.16 -12.28 -13.36
N ALA A 286 0.32 -11.55 -14.47
CA ALA A 286 -0.31 -11.73 -15.79
C ALA A 286 -1.85 -11.56 -15.88
N ALA A 287 -2.28 -10.55 -16.64
CA ALA A 287 -3.65 -10.42 -17.13
C ALA A 287 -3.98 -11.39 -18.28
N PRO A 288 -5.25 -11.76 -18.45
CA PRO A 288 -5.73 -12.50 -19.62
C PRO A 288 -5.68 -11.63 -20.89
N GLU A 289 -5.27 -12.23 -22.00
CA GLU A 289 -4.98 -11.59 -23.31
C GLU A 289 -6.21 -11.00 -24.05
N ASN A 290 -7.40 -11.02 -23.44
CA ASN A 290 -8.67 -10.91 -24.19
C ASN A 290 -9.39 -9.55 -24.07
N LEU A 291 -8.83 -8.57 -23.37
CA LEU A 291 -9.38 -7.21 -23.30
C LEU A 291 -8.36 -6.29 -23.98
N GLY A 292 -8.75 -5.69 -25.10
CA GLY A 292 -7.86 -4.91 -25.97
C GLY A 292 -6.98 -3.95 -25.18
N GLY A 293 -5.69 -4.22 -25.19
CA GLY A 293 -4.63 -3.41 -24.58
C GLY A 293 -4.52 -3.40 -23.05
N ARG A 294 -3.37 -2.96 -22.54
CA ARG A 294 -3.08 -2.80 -21.10
C ARG A 294 -2.61 -1.39 -20.81
N TRP A 295 -3.04 -0.79 -19.69
CA TRP A 295 -2.67 0.56 -19.26
C TRP A 295 -1.96 0.48 -17.92
N VAL A 296 -0.80 1.12 -17.79
CA VAL A 296 0.01 1.08 -16.57
C VAL A 296 0.55 2.48 -16.27
N ASP A 297 0.35 2.97 -15.04
CA ASP A 297 0.70 4.33 -14.62
C ASP A 297 1.62 4.39 -13.38
N ILE A 298 2.29 3.28 -13.08
CA ILE A 298 3.14 3.12 -11.87
C ILE A 298 4.64 3.29 -12.14
N TYR A 299 5.06 3.51 -13.39
CA TYR A 299 6.49 3.59 -13.74
C TYR A 299 6.95 5.04 -13.89
N GLY A 300 8.15 5.36 -13.41
CA GLY A 300 8.80 6.61 -13.80
C GLY A 300 8.00 7.87 -13.43
N ASP A 301 7.86 8.77 -14.41
CA ASP A 301 7.09 10.01 -14.37
C ASP A 301 5.63 9.83 -14.83
N GLN A 302 5.09 8.61 -14.75
CA GLN A 302 3.69 8.31 -15.08
C GLN A 302 2.75 8.64 -13.92
N GLY A 303 1.44 8.53 -14.13
CA GLY A 303 0.41 8.80 -13.14
C GLY A 303 -0.39 10.06 -13.42
N ILE A 304 -1.20 10.46 -12.44
CA ILE A 304 -2.05 11.64 -12.53
C ILE A 304 -1.23 12.94 -12.54
N GLN A 305 -1.72 13.91 -13.30
CA GLN A 305 -1.18 15.26 -13.42
C GLN A 305 -2.31 16.28 -13.31
N PHE A 306 -2.18 17.22 -12.39
CA PHE A 306 -2.98 18.43 -12.29
C PHE A 306 -2.21 19.57 -12.95
N CYS A 307 -2.75 20.13 -14.02
CA CYS A 307 -2.03 21.04 -14.88
C CYS A 307 -2.62 22.46 -14.82
N ILE A 308 -1.72 23.44 -14.76
CA ILE A 308 -2.02 24.87 -14.85
C ILE A 308 -1.15 25.46 -15.96
N ASP A 309 -1.80 25.99 -17.00
CA ASP A 309 -1.13 26.76 -18.05
C ASP A 309 -1.33 28.26 -17.83
N TRP A 310 -0.28 29.05 -18.06
CA TRP A 310 -0.35 30.50 -18.09
C TRP A 310 -0.60 31.01 -19.51
N LEU A 311 -1.60 31.88 -19.69
CA LEU A 311 -2.07 32.29 -21.02
C LEU A 311 -1.73 33.73 -21.41
N ARG A 312 -1.36 34.60 -20.46
CA ARG A 312 -1.14 36.01 -20.80
C ARG A 312 0.16 36.22 -21.57
N THR A 313 0.12 37.21 -22.44
CA THR A 313 1.24 37.69 -23.27
C THR A 313 1.82 39.03 -22.76
N ASP A 314 1.43 39.45 -21.55
CA ASP A 314 1.88 40.67 -20.89
C ASP A 314 2.11 40.43 -19.38
N ASP A 315 2.63 41.44 -18.68
CA ASP A 315 2.95 41.43 -17.25
C ASP A 315 1.86 42.08 -16.37
N LYS A 316 0.68 42.35 -16.95
CA LYS A 316 -0.40 43.09 -16.28
C LYS A 316 -1.11 42.28 -15.22
N CYS A 317 -0.91 40.97 -15.16
CA CYS A 317 -1.38 40.14 -14.07
C CYS A 317 -0.27 39.20 -13.59
N THR A 318 -0.33 38.85 -12.31
CA THR A 318 0.51 37.82 -11.70
C THR A 318 -0.38 36.79 -11.04
N LEU A 319 -0.28 35.54 -11.49
CA LEU A 319 -0.96 34.41 -10.89
C LEU A 319 -0.09 33.86 -9.75
N TYR A 320 -0.74 33.52 -8.64
CA TYR A 320 -0.17 32.85 -7.50
C TYR A 320 -0.97 31.57 -7.25
N VAL A 321 -0.30 30.43 -7.23
CA VAL A 321 -0.88 29.12 -6.95
C VAL A 321 -0.38 28.70 -5.58
N ASP A 322 -1.29 28.54 -4.61
CA ASP A 322 -0.95 28.09 -3.26
C ASP A 322 -0.76 26.57 -3.25
N TYR A 323 -1.83 25.84 -3.57
CA TYR A 323 -1.80 24.39 -3.62
C TYR A 323 -2.82 23.81 -4.59
N ILE A 324 -2.65 22.52 -4.85
CA ILE A 324 -3.63 21.68 -5.50
C ILE A 324 -3.97 20.54 -4.54
N GLU A 325 -5.26 20.30 -4.28
CA GLU A 325 -5.69 19.14 -3.53
C GLU A 325 -6.73 18.33 -4.30
N VAL A 326 -6.81 17.05 -3.98
CA VAL A 326 -7.73 16.12 -4.61
C VAL A 326 -8.32 15.21 -3.54
N TYR A 327 -9.62 14.98 -3.61
CA TYR A 327 -10.35 14.13 -2.68
C TYR A 327 -11.45 13.33 -3.36
N ASP A 328 -11.82 12.21 -2.74
CA ASP A 328 -12.93 11.40 -3.21
C ASP A 328 -14.31 11.98 -2.82
N LEU A 329 -15.30 11.71 -3.67
CA LEU A 329 -16.66 12.22 -3.51
C LEU A 329 -17.42 11.63 -2.30
N GLU A 330 -17.12 10.40 -1.90
CA GLU A 330 -17.99 9.59 -1.03
C GLU A 330 -17.49 9.43 0.42
N GLY A 331 -16.25 9.81 0.73
CA GLY A 331 -15.64 9.65 2.06
C GLY A 331 -14.95 10.90 2.53
N TRP A 332 -14.02 11.45 1.76
CA TRP A 332 -13.24 12.60 2.22
C TRP A 332 -13.92 13.95 2.00
N LYS A 333 -14.88 14.03 1.07
CA LYS A 333 -15.60 15.28 0.76
C LYS A 333 -16.11 16.02 2.01
N VAL A 334 -16.59 15.29 3.01
CA VAL A 334 -17.09 15.91 4.27
C VAL A 334 -16.01 16.69 5.01
N PHE A 335 -14.76 16.21 5.01
CA PHE A 335 -13.63 16.90 5.61
C PHE A 335 -13.10 18.04 4.73
N ALA A 336 -13.20 17.89 3.40
CA ALA A 336 -12.70 18.89 2.46
C ALA A 336 -13.63 20.09 2.26
N GLU A 337 -14.95 19.87 2.28
CA GLU A 337 -15.98 20.88 1.95
C GLU A 337 -16.98 21.14 3.09
N GLY A 338 -17.02 20.28 4.11
CA GLY A 338 -17.95 20.44 5.23
C GLY A 338 -17.69 21.72 6.03
N ASP A 339 -18.76 22.31 6.55
CA ASP A 339 -18.61 23.40 7.51
C ASP A 339 -18.09 22.87 8.86
N SER A 340 -17.72 23.80 9.75
CA SER A 340 -17.18 23.45 11.07
C SER A 340 -18.10 22.55 11.89
N ILE A 341 -19.43 22.63 11.70
CA ILE A 341 -20.42 21.83 12.42
C ILE A 341 -20.43 20.41 11.89
N THR A 342 -20.47 20.25 10.56
CA THR A 342 -20.48 18.96 9.87
C THR A 342 -19.20 18.18 10.16
N ILE A 343 -18.04 18.82 10.04
CA ILE A 343 -16.75 18.20 10.38
C ILE A 343 -16.73 17.77 11.86
N SER A 344 -17.19 18.64 12.76
CA SER A 344 -17.25 18.33 14.20
C SER A 344 -18.16 17.13 14.47
N GLN A 345 -19.32 17.04 13.81
CA GLN A 345 -20.23 15.91 13.95
C GLN A 345 -19.59 14.62 13.45
N THR A 346 -18.95 14.62 12.27
CA THR A 346 -18.23 13.46 11.75
C THR A 346 -17.13 12.98 12.71
N ILE A 347 -16.38 13.91 13.31
CA ILE A 347 -15.39 13.58 14.35
C ILE A 347 -16.07 12.93 15.56
N GLN A 348 -17.23 13.43 16.00
CA GLN A 348 -17.98 12.81 17.09
C GLN A 348 -18.54 11.44 16.72
N ASP A 349 -18.96 11.21 15.49
CA ASP A 349 -19.47 9.90 15.04
C ASP A 349 -18.37 8.83 15.10
N ILE A 350 -17.15 9.16 14.64
CA ILE A 350 -15.97 8.27 14.76
C ILE A 350 -15.66 7.98 16.23
N LYS A 351 -15.63 9.03 17.08
CA LYS A 351 -15.32 8.87 18.51
C LYS A 351 -16.39 8.05 19.24
N GLY A 352 -17.66 8.36 19.01
CA GLY A 352 -18.81 7.67 19.60
C GLY A 352 -18.83 6.19 19.21
N TYR A 353 -18.54 5.89 17.95
CA TYR A 353 -18.39 4.51 17.49
C TYR A 353 -17.30 3.76 18.25
N ALA A 354 -16.10 4.34 18.37
CA ALA A 354 -15.02 3.73 19.15
C ALA A 354 -15.39 3.55 20.63
N GLN A 355 -16.07 4.53 21.22
CA GLN A 355 -16.49 4.49 22.63
C GLN A 355 -17.47 3.36 22.95
N ASN A 356 -18.28 2.90 21.99
CA ASN A 356 -19.14 1.72 22.15
C ASN A 356 -18.34 0.45 22.49
N PHE A 357 -17.05 0.41 22.14
CA PHE A 357 -16.15 -0.71 22.41
C PHE A 357 -15.17 -0.44 23.56
N SER A 358 -15.35 0.64 24.33
CA SER A 358 -14.45 1.01 25.43
C SER A 358 -14.31 -0.07 26.52
N ASN A 359 -15.31 -0.93 26.68
CA ASN A 359 -15.27 -2.06 27.61
C ASN A 359 -14.63 -3.33 27.05
N TRP A 360 -14.26 -3.35 25.76
CA TRP A 360 -13.61 -4.49 25.10
C TRP A 360 -12.10 -4.46 25.36
N SER A 361 -11.69 -4.86 26.56
CA SER A 361 -10.28 -4.85 26.97
C SER A 361 -9.35 -5.69 26.08
N ASN A 362 -9.90 -6.63 25.32
CA ASN A 362 -9.18 -7.49 24.38
C ASN A 362 -9.01 -6.85 22.99
N LEU A 363 -9.74 -5.78 22.66
CA LEU A 363 -9.55 -5.01 21.42
C LEU A 363 -8.24 -4.23 21.49
N LYS A 364 -7.30 -4.55 20.60
CA LYS A 364 -5.95 -3.97 20.58
C LYS A 364 -5.72 -3.00 19.42
N TYR A 365 -6.39 -3.23 18.28
CA TYR A 365 -6.32 -2.37 17.12
C TYR A 365 -7.64 -2.37 16.35
N TRP A 366 -7.91 -1.26 15.66
CA TRP A 366 -8.87 -1.23 14.55
C TRP A 366 -8.12 -1.51 13.25
N MET A 367 -8.59 -2.44 12.44
CA MET A 367 -8.12 -2.56 11.07
C MET A 367 -8.64 -1.37 10.27
N GLY A 368 -7.74 -0.64 9.63
CA GLY A 368 -8.09 0.47 8.73
C GLY A 368 -8.15 -0.01 7.28
N HIS A 369 -7.54 0.76 6.39
CA HIS A 369 -7.46 0.40 4.97
C HIS A 369 -6.64 -0.88 4.73
N GLY A 370 -7.23 -1.87 4.07
CA GLY A 370 -6.51 -3.04 3.55
C GLY A 370 -5.83 -2.73 2.22
N GLU A 371 -4.55 -3.04 2.10
CA GLU A 371 -3.73 -2.88 0.88
C GLU A 371 -3.91 -1.53 0.14
N PRO A 372 -3.72 -0.36 0.77
CA PRO A 372 -3.81 0.91 0.05
C PRO A 372 -2.64 1.07 -0.93
N PHE A 373 -2.94 1.27 -2.22
CA PHE A 373 -1.92 1.33 -3.27
C PHE A 373 -1.65 2.76 -3.79
N SER A 374 -2.56 3.70 -3.54
CA SER A 374 -2.36 5.14 -3.81
C SER A 374 -1.93 5.91 -2.55
N LEU A 375 -1.13 6.96 -2.77
CA LEU A 375 -0.74 7.93 -1.74
C LEU A 375 -1.94 8.68 -1.15
N ASP A 376 -3.05 8.77 -1.89
CA ASP A 376 -4.26 9.43 -1.43
C ASP A 376 -4.87 8.77 -0.19
N ALA A 377 -4.59 7.48 0.08
CA ALA A 377 -5.13 6.81 1.27
C ALA A 377 -4.46 7.28 2.57
N TYR A 378 -3.27 7.88 2.52
CA TYR A 378 -2.41 8.00 3.70
C TYR A 378 -2.90 9.08 4.67
N THR A 379 -3.27 10.25 4.17
CA THR A 379 -3.77 11.33 5.04
C THR A 379 -5.10 10.96 5.71
N PRO A 380 -6.07 10.32 5.03
CA PRO A 380 -7.25 9.76 5.68
C PRO A 380 -6.94 8.79 6.82
N ILE A 381 -6.06 7.81 6.59
CA ILE A 381 -5.62 6.86 7.62
C ILE A 381 -5.05 7.59 8.84
N LYS A 382 -4.11 8.52 8.62
CA LYS A 382 -3.48 9.32 9.68
C LYS A 382 -4.50 10.10 10.51
N THR A 383 -5.45 10.74 9.84
CA THR A 383 -6.44 11.60 10.47
C THR A 383 -7.38 10.79 11.35
N VAL A 384 -7.86 9.65 10.85
CA VAL A 384 -8.71 8.74 11.63
C VAL A 384 -7.97 8.18 12.84
N ASP A 385 -6.71 7.78 12.71
CA ASP A 385 -5.89 7.32 13.85
C ASP A 385 -5.74 8.41 14.93
N ALA A 386 -5.52 9.68 14.52
CA ALA A 386 -5.45 10.81 15.44
C ALA A 386 -6.79 11.08 16.15
N ILE A 387 -7.93 10.95 15.44
CA ILE A 387 -9.26 11.07 16.03
C ILE A 387 -9.47 9.95 17.07
N LEU A 388 -9.12 8.70 16.73
CA LEU A 388 -9.25 7.54 17.62
C LEU A 388 -8.44 7.68 18.91
N LYS A 389 -7.18 8.09 18.80
CA LYS A 389 -6.29 8.34 19.95
C LYS A 389 -6.84 9.40 20.91
N SER A 390 -7.78 10.24 20.45
CA SER A 390 -8.46 11.26 21.26
C SER A 390 -9.92 10.91 21.63
N ALA A 391 -10.39 9.69 21.35
CA ALA A 391 -11.76 9.26 21.63
C ALA A 391 -12.00 8.96 23.12
N PHE A 392 -11.07 8.24 23.76
CA PHE A 392 -11.03 7.96 25.19
C PHE A 392 -9.62 7.48 25.60
N THR A 393 -9.33 7.48 26.91
CA THR A 393 -8.02 7.04 27.40
C THR A 393 -7.82 5.55 27.09
N GLY A 394 -6.74 5.22 26.37
CA GLY A 394 -6.45 3.84 25.98
C GLY A 394 -7.27 3.35 24.78
N ALA A 395 -7.87 4.24 24.00
CA ALA A 395 -8.54 3.88 22.75
C ALA A 395 -7.59 3.11 21.82
N PRO A 396 -8.02 1.95 21.28
CA PRO A 396 -7.21 1.17 20.33
C PRO A 396 -6.84 2.01 19.10
N PRO A 397 -5.56 2.04 18.69
CA PRO A 397 -5.14 2.76 17.50
C PRO A 397 -5.49 1.98 16.22
N LEU A 398 -5.31 2.62 15.08
CA LEU A 398 -5.53 2.01 13.77
C LEU A 398 -4.28 1.22 13.33
N MET A 399 -4.52 0.06 12.72
CA MET A 399 -3.51 -0.75 12.03
C MET A 399 -3.89 -0.92 10.56
N THR A 400 -2.99 -0.54 9.66
CA THR A 400 -3.16 -0.70 8.21
C THR A 400 -2.37 -1.91 7.75
N VAL A 401 -2.99 -2.80 6.98
CA VAL A 401 -2.31 -3.90 6.31
C VAL A 401 -1.76 -3.36 4.98
N LEU A 402 -0.54 -2.85 4.98
CA LEU A 402 0.05 -2.25 3.79
C LEU A 402 0.71 -3.31 2.90
N TYR A 403 0.27 -3.40 1.65
CA TYR A 403 0.89 -4.24 0.63
C TYR A 403 1.85 -3.41 -0.24
N PRO A 404 3.18 -3.44 -0.01
CA PRO A 404 4.11 -2.73 -0.86
C PRO A 404 4.26 -3.44 -2.21
N TYR A 405 4.38 -2.65 -3.29
CA TYR A 405 4.61 -3.20 -4.63
C TYR A 405 5.87 -4.08 -4.72
N TRP A 406 5.83 -5.17 -5.51
CA TRP A 406 6.96 -6.13 -5.68
C TRP A 406 8.25 -5.46 -6.12
N GLU A 407 8.17 -4.48 -7.01
CA GLU A 407 9.36 -3.77 -7.48
C GLU A 407 9.88 -2.73 -6.48
N THR A 408 9.24 -2.60 -5.31
CA THR A 408 9.53 -1.62 -4.25
C THR A 408 9.19 -0.18 -4.63
N LEU A 409 9.34 0.17 -5.91
CA LEU A 409 9.14 1.51 -6.44
C LEU A 409 7.78 1.63 -7.13
N VAL A 410 7.04 2.68 -6.78
CA VAL A 410 5.84 3.14 -7.50
C VAL A 410 6.12 4.59 -7.86
N ASN A 411 6.08 4.91 -9.16
CA ASN A 411 6.45 6.22 -9.71
C ASN A 411 7.82 6.69 -9.19
N ASN A 412 8.80 5.77 -9.20
CA ASN A 412 10.17 5.91 -8.69
C ASN A 412 10.31 6.21 -7.18
N ASP A 413 9.26 6.04 -6.39
CA ASP A 413 9.31 6.20 -4.94
C ASP A 413 9.04 4.90 -4.19
N ILE A 414 9.69 4.80 -3.02
CA ILE A 414 9.49 3.67 -2.12
C ILE A 414 8.18 3.90 -1.37
N GLN A 415 7.13 3.18 -1.81
CA GLN A 415 5.77 3.31 -1.29
C GLN A 415 5.71 3.15 0.24
N LEU A 416 6.46 2.18 0.77
CA LEU A 416 6.54 1.90 2.21
C LEU A 416 7.13 3.07 3.02
N GLU A 417 8.15 3.75 2.49
CA GLU A 417 8.74 4.94 3.13
C GLU A 417 7.75 6.11 3.11
N ARG A 418 7.09 6.36 1.96
CA ARG A 418 6.06 7.40 1.85
C ARG A 418 4.91 7.15 2.83
N TYR A 419 4.41 5.92 2.90
CA TYR A 419 3.39 5.54 3.87
C TYR A 419 3.84 5.81 5.31
N TYR A 420 5.01 5.32 5.71
CA TYR A 420 5.51 5.47 7.08
C TYR A 420 5.69 6.94 7.47
N ASN A 421 6.29 7.75 6.58
CA ASN A 421 6.55 9.16 6.85
C ASN A 421 5.26 10.00 6.93
N THR A 422 4.26 9.67 6.12
CA THR A 422 2.98 10.38 6.12
C THR A 422 2.10 9.94 7.29
N VAL A 423 1.86 8.63 7.42
CA VAL A 423 0.90 8.04 8.37
C VAL A 423 1.45 7.98 9.78
N GLN A 424 2.73 7.66 9.94
CA GLN A 424 3.38 7.45 11.24
C GLN A 424 2.59 6.46 12.12
N PRO A 425 2.35 5.23 11.64
CA PRO A 425 1.50 4.28 12.34
C PRO A 425 2.10 3.89 13.70
N GLU A 426 1.23 3.64 14.69
CA GLU A 426 1.63 3.09 16.00
C GLU A 426 2.48 1.82 15.81
N LYS A 427 2.03 0.98 14.88
CA LYS A 427 2.72 -0.23 14.47
C LYS A 427 2.59 -0.38 12.95
N LEU A 428 3.73 -0.39 12.28
CA LEU A 428 3.84 -0.73 10.87
C LEU A 428 3.50 -2.22 10.72
N MET A 429 2.54 -2.52 9.85
CA MET A 429 2.23 -3.87 9.42
C MET A 429 2.39 -3.95 7.91
N ILE A 430 3.25 -4.86 7.46
CA ILE A 430 3.45 -5.11 6.04
C ILE A 430 2.84 -6.45 5.64
N ASP A 431 2.28 -6.46 4.44
CA ASP A 431 1.68 -7.61 3.80
C ASP A 431 2.44 -7.94 2.52
N PHE A 432 2.93 -9.18 2.40
CA PHE A 432 3.65 -9.58 1.21
C PHE A 432 3.51 -11.08 0.94
N TYR A 433 3.19 -11.40 -0.32
CA TYR A 433 2.84 -12.75 -0.78
C TYR A 433 3.88 -13.24 -1.80
N PRO A 434 4.85 -14.07 -1.39
CA PRO A 434 5.89 -14.56 -2.30
C PRO A 434 5.49 -15.81 -3.10
N PHE A 435 4.32 -16.42 -2.85
CA PHE A 435 3.98 -17.74 -3.41
C PHE A 435 3.04 -17.68 -4.62
N SER A 436 3.61 -17.42 -5.79
CA SER A 436 2.91 -17.42 -7.08
C SER A 436 2.33 -18.78 -7.46
N ALA A 437 1.15 -18.79 -8.08
CA ALA A 437 0.54 -19.97 -8.69
C ALA A 437 1.33 -20.54 -9.89
N ASN A 438 2.19 -19.74 -10.53
CA ASN A 438 2.94 -20.16 -11.72
C ASN A 438 4.11 -21.12 -11.42
N TYR A 439 4.48 -21.25 -10.14
CA TYR A 439 5.62 -22.06 -9.71
C TYR A 439 5.21 -22.98 -8.58
N THR A 440 5.71 -24.21 -8.60
CA THR A 440 5.46 -25.19 -7.53
C THR A 440 6.14 -24.83 -6.21
N THR A 441 7.21 -24.02 -6.28
CA THR A 441 7.95 -23.49 -5.13
C THR A 441 8.33 -22.03 -5.41
N ALA A 442 8.47 -21.22 -4.35
CA ALA A 442 8.92 -19.84 -4.51
C ALA A 442 10.34 -19.80 -5.08
N ARG A 443 10.55 -18.94 -6.09
CA ARG A 443 11.86 -18.78 -6.72
C ARG A 443 12.73 -17.89 -5.86
N PHE A 444 14.02 -17.87 -6.19
CA PHE A 444 14.98 -17.02 -5.50
C PHE A 444 14.59 -15.54 -5.58
N GLU A 445 14.07 -15.08 -6.72
CA GLU A 445 13.66 -13.69 -6.93
C GLU A 445 12.47 -13.30 -6.04
N ASP A 446 11.53 -14.22 -5.82
CA ASP A 446 10.36 -14.00 -4.97
C ASP A 446 10.80 -13.82 -3.50
N TRP A 447 11.77 -14.64 -3.05
CA TRP A 447 12.40 -14.50 -1.73
C TRP A 447 13.22 -13.22 -1.59
N GLU A 448 13.96 -12.83 -2.63
CA GLU A 448 14.75 -11.59 -2.61
C GLU A 448 13.86 -10.34 -2.57
N ALA A 449 12.73 -10.34 -3.29
CA ALA A 449 11.75 -9.27 -3.20
C ALA A 449 11.16 -9.18 -1.78
N PHE A 450 10.74 -10.32 -1.23
CA PHE A 450 10.25 -10.38 0.15
C PHE A 450 11.29 -9.88 1.17
N ARG A 451 12.54 -10.31 1.03
CA ARG A 451 13.67 -9.88 1.86
C ARG A 451 13.81 -8.36 1.86
N LYS A 452 13.83 -7.73 0.68
CA LYS A 452 13.96 -6.27 0.56
C LYS A 452 12.84 -5.54 1.30
N GLN A 453 11.60 -6.00 1.18
CA GLN A 453 10.47 -5.38 1.89
C GLN A 453 10.62 -5.50 3.41
N LEU A 454 11.03 -6.67 3.93
CA LEU A 454 11.33 -6.84 5.35
C LEU A 454 12.45 -5.93 5.83
N GLN A 455 13.49 -5.71 5.02
CA GLN A 455 14.59 -4.80 5.35
C GLN A 455 14.12 -3.34 5.46
N ILE A 456 13.33 -2.88 4.49
CA ILE A 456 12.78 -1.51 4.51
C ILE A 456 11.84 -1.33 5.70
N ALA A 457 10.97 -2.31 5.97
CA ALA A 457 10.09 -2.28 7.14
C ALA A 457 10.90 -2.22 8.44
N SER A 458 11.95 -3.04 8.56
CA SER A 458 12.85 -3.03 9.72
C SER A 458 13.60 -1.71 9.88
N SER A 459 13.99 -1.05 8.79
CA SER A 459 14.71 0.23 8.87
C SER A 459 13.79 1.38 9.25
N LEU A 460 12.53 1.35 8.82
CA LEU A 460 11.53 2.35 9.14
C LEU A 460 11.00 2.20 10.57
N GLN A 461 10.62 0.99 10.95
CA GLN A 461 10.15 0.70 12.30
C GLN A 461 10.64 -0.68 12.77
N PRO A 462 11.76 -0.74 13.50
CA PRO A 462 12.17 -1.96 14.18
C PRO A 462 11.02 -2.52 15.03
N GLY A 463 10.74 -3.80 14.85
CA GLY A 463 9.59 -4.44 15.49
C GLY A 463 8.24 -4.11 14.89
N PHE A 464 8.20 -3.95 13.57
CA PHE A 464 7.00 -4.04 12.74
C PHE A 464 6.30 -5.41 12.87
N TYR A 465 5.06 -5.49 12.38
CA TYR A 465 4.27 -6.73 12.29
C TYR A 465 4.22 -7.22 10.84
N TYR A 466 4.06 -8.53 10.68
CA TYR A 466 3.98 -9.16 9.36
C TYR A 466 2.64 -9.86 9.16
N TRP A 467 1.98 -9.53 8.07
CA TRP A 467 0.81 -10.21 7.56
C TRP A 467 1.26 -11.30 6.58
N ALA A 468 1.23 -12.56 7.03
CA ALA A 468 1.86 -13.69 6.38
C ALA A 468 0.89 -14.46 5.50
N GLN A 469 1.30 -14.76 4.26
CA GLN A 469 0.60 -15.72 3.40
C GLN A 469 0.52 -17.11 4.06
N ALA A 470 -0.69 -17.58 4.30
CA ALA A 470 -1.06 -18.96 4.62
C ALA A 470 -2.23 -19.44 3.75
N PHE A 471 -2.52 -18.71 2.66
CA PHE A 471 -3.62 -18.98 1.74
C PHE A 471 -3.15 -19.19 0.30
N GLY A 472 -4.05 -19.73 -0.51
CA GLY A 472 -4.00 -19.65 -1.97
C GLY A 472 -5.39 -19.45 -2.58
N TYR A 473 -5.45 -19.04 -3.85
CA TYR A 473 -6.71 -18.95 -4.57
C TYR A 473 -6.84 -20.11 -5.55
N ARG A 474 -7.88 -20.94 -5.35
CA ARG A 474 -8.10 -22.17 -6.12
C ARG A 474 -9.34 -22.06 -6.97
N GLN A 475 -9.23 -22.37 -8.26
CA GLN A 475 -10.34 -22.55 -9.18
C GLN A 475 -10.34 -23.99 -9.70
N VAL A 476 -11.41 -24.73 -9.42
CA VAL A 476 -11.49 -26.18 -9.65
C VAL A 476 -10.32 -26.89 -8.92
N ASP A 477 -9.32 -27.37 -9.65
CA ASP A 477 -8.16 -28.13 -9.12
C ASP A 477 -6.82 -27.38 -9.26
N ASN A 478 -6.84 -26.12 -9.71
CA ASN A 478 -5.62 -25.34 -9.93
C ASN A 478 -5.59 -24.05 -9.10
N TRP A 479 -4.38 -23.68 -8.69
CA TRP A 479 -4.11 -22.35 -8.15
C TRP A 479 -4.15 -21.32 -9.27
N PHE A 480 -4.62 -20.11 -8.98
CA PHE A 480 -4.49 -18.96 -9.86
C PHE A 480 -4.04 -17.75 -9.04
N VAL A 481 -3.16 -16.91 -9.60
CA VAL A 481 -2.50 -15.78 -8.92
C VAL A 481 -1.59 -16.25 -7.76
N TRP A 482 -2.19 -16.70 -6.66
CA TRP A 482 -1.51 -17.19 -5.46
C TRP A 482 -1.80 -18.65 -5.21
N ARG A 483 -0.77 -19.39 -4.81
CA ARG A 483 -0.94 -20.74 -4.24
C ARG A 483 -0.73 -20.72 -2.75
N GLN A 484 -1.31 -21.71 -2.08
CA GLN A 484 -0.99 -21.95 -0.68
C GLN A 484 0.49 -22.35 -0.55
N PRO A 485 1.25 -21.79 0.41
CA PRO A 485 2.59 -22.29 0.69
C PRO A 485 2.53 -23.74 1.18
N ASN A 486 3.59 -24.49 0.93
CA ASN A 486 3.76 -25.76 1.65
C ASN A 486 4.32 -25.51 3.07
N ALA A 487 4.34 -26.56 3.89
CA ALA A 487 4.85 -26.54 5.26
C ALA A 487 6.26 -25.93 5.41
N ASN A 488 7.17 -26.16 4.47
CA ASN A 488 8.54 -25.66 4.54
C ASN A 488 8.62 -24.19 4.16
N GLU A 489 7.82 -23.76 3.18
CA GLU A 489 7.73 -22.37 2.75
C GLU A 489 7.13 -21.48 3.85
N LEU A 490 6.07 -21.94 4.53
CA LEU A 490 5.49 -21.22 5.66
C LEU A 490 6.51 -21.04 6.80
N LYS A 491 7.28 -22.09 7.12
CA LYS A 491 8.38 -22.02 8.09
C LYS A 491 9.46 -21.04 7.63
N ALA A 492 9.89 -21.12 6.38
CA ALA A 492 10.94 -20.28 5.82
C ALA A 492 10.54 -18.79 5.85
N GLN A 493 9.33 -18.47 5.41
CA GLN A 493 8.76 -17.12 5.44
C GLN A 493 8.66 -16.58 6.87
N THR A 494 8.16 -17.39 7.80
CA THR A 494 8.08 -17.02 9.23
C THR A 494 9.48 -16.73 9.78
N MET A 495 10.44 -17.62 9.56
CA MET A 495 11.83 -17.43 10.01
C MET A 495 12.49 -16.21 9.34
N PHE A 496 12.19 -15.94 8.08
CA PHE A 496 12.66 -14.75 7.37
C PHE A 496 12.18 -13.48 8.08
N ALA A 497 10.88 -13.37 8.36
CA ALA A 497 10.32 -12.22 9.07
C ALA A 497 10.94 -12.05 10.48
N LEU A 498 11.07 -13.14 11.23
CA LEU A 498 11.72 -13.13 12.56
C LEU A 498 13.18 -12.67 12.48
N SER A 499 13.91 -13.07 11.43
CA SER A 499 15.30 -12.66 11.21
C SER A 499 15.46 -11.19 10.79
N HIS A 500 14.35 -10.50 10.51
CA HIS A 500 14.30 -9.06 10.23
C HIS A 500 13.65 -8.28 11.39
N GLY A 501 13.53 -8.90 12.57
CA GLY A 501 13.12 -8.21 13.79
C GLY A 501 11.63 -8.03 13.96
N VAL A 502 10.79 -8.76 13.22
CA VAL A 502 9.31 -8.71 13.38
C VAL A 502 8.90 -9.02 14.82
N ARG A 503 7.84 -8.35 15.31
CA ARG A 503 7.31 -8.53 16.68
C ARG A 503 5.85 -8.96 16.72
N GLY A 504 5.29 -9.37 15.60
CA GLY A 504 3.95 -9.94 15.52
C GLY A 504 3.73 -10.54 14.15
N ILE A 505 3.04 -11.68 14.10
CA ILE A 505 2.72 -12.37 12.84
C ILE A 505 1.24 -12.72 12.83
N ILE A 506 0.51 -12.23 11.83
CA ILE A 506 -0.87 -12.59 11.55
C ILE A 506 -0.90 -13.38 10.24
N TYR A 507 -1.43 -14.60 10.25
CA TYR A 507 -1.53 -15.43 9.05
C TYR A 507 -2.87 -15.19 8.34
N MET A 508 -2.83 -14.87 7.05
CA MET A 508 -4.01 -14.81 6.19
C MET A 508 -4.10 -16.08 5.36
N ALA A 509 -5.23 -16.79 5.27
CA ALA A 509 -6.41 -16.72 6.13
C ALA A 509 -6.51 -18.01 6.94
N PHE A 510 -7.23 -17.95 8.07
CA PHE A 510 -7.49 -19.13 8.88
C PHE A 510 -8.47 -20.08 8.20
N ASP A 511 -9.59 -19.54 7.75
CA ASP A 511 -10.71 -20.24 7.17
C ASP A 511 -10.65 -20.29 5.63
N ALA A 512 -11.43 -21.19 5.06
CA ALA A 512 -11.67 -21.22 3.63
C ALA A 512 -13.08 -20.71 3.30
N TYR A 513 -13.18 -19.96 2.20
CA TYR A 513 -14.45 -19.39 1.76
C TYR A 513 -14.54 -19.29 0.24
N LEU A 514 -15.76 -19.37 -0.27
CA LEU A 514 -16.07 -19.14 -1.68
C LEU A 514 -16.23 -17.63 -1.92
N THR A 515 -15.57 -17.13 -2.94
CA THR A 515 -15.67 -15.73 -3.37
C THR A 515 -15.81 -15.67 -4.89
N TRP A 516 -16.23 -14.52 -5.40
CA TRP A 516 -16.44 -14.27 -6.82
C TRP A 516 -15.78 -12.97 -7.23
N GLU A 517 -15.02 -12.99 -8.31
CA GLU A 517 -14.49 -11.77 -8.93
C GLU A 517 -14.93 -11.67 -10.38
N GLN A 518 -15.32 -10.48 -10.82
CA GLN A 518 -15.91 -10.26 -12.15
C GLN A 518 -15.05 -10.78 -13.31
N GLN A 519 -13.72 -10.74 -13.18
CA GLN A 519 -12.78 -11.16 -14.23
C GLN A 519 -12.35 -12.63 -14.12
N ILE A 520 -12.56 -13.26 -12.96
CA ILE A 520 -12.03 -14.60 -12.63
C ILE A 520 -13.17 -15.63 -12.51
N GLY A 521 -14.34 -15.17 -12.09
CA GLY A 521 -15.47 -16.01 -11.71
C GLY A 521 -15.39 -16.44 -10.25
N TYR A 522 -16.07 -17.54 -9.93
CA TYR A 522 -16.06 -18.12 -8.59
C TYR A 522 -14.76 -18.86 -8.33
N TYR A 523 -14.20 -18.64 -7.14
CA TYR A 523 -13.03 -19.33 -6.66
C TYR A 523 -13.02 -19.51 -5.14
N ILE A 524 -12.22 -20.46 -4.70
CA ILE A 524 -12.02 -20.78 -3.28
C ILE A 524 -10.78 -20.04 -2.79
N HIS A 525 -10.94 -19.25 -1.75
CA HIS A 525 -9.83 -18.80 -0.93
C HIS A 525 -9.52 -19.92 0.08
N GLU A 526 -8.47 -20.70 -0.15
CA GLU A 526 -8.11 -21.82 0.71
C GLU A 526 -7.12 -21.38 1.79
N GLY A 527 -7.49 -21.51 3.06
CA GLY A 527 -6.71 -21.06 4.22
C GLY A 527 -6.07 -22.21 5.00
N ILE A 528 -5.72 -21.94 6.26
CA ILE A 528 -5.15 -22.92 7.20
C ILE A 528 -6.09 -24.11 7.40
N ILE A 529 -7.40 -23.88 7.32
CA ILE A 529 -8.46 -24.87 7.27
C ILE A 529 -9.05 -24.89 5.86
N ASP A 530 -9.31 -26.09 5.33
CA ASP A 530 -9.88 -26.26 3.99
C ASP A 530 -11.41 -26.03 3.95
N THR A 531 -12.01 -26.10 2.76
CA THR A 531 -13.46 -25.91 2.56
C THR A 531 -14.32 -27.00 3.21
N GLY A 532 -13.74 -28.16 3.53
CA GLY A 532 -14.38 -29.24 4.26
C GLY A 532 -14.23 -29.10 5.78
N LYS A 533 -13.71 -27.97 6.26
CA LYS A 533 -13.36 -27.71 7.67
C LYS A 533 -12.30 -28.67 8.21
N ASN A 534 -11.45 -29.21 7.35
CA ASN A 534 -10.35 -30.08 7.77
C ASN A 534 -9.06 -29.26 7.96
N PRO A 535 -8.27 -29.56 9.01
CA PRO A 535 -6.91 -29.06 9.14
C PRO A 535 -6.04 -29.40 7.92
N THR A 536 -5.39 -28.39 7.34
CA THR A 536 -4.34 -28.59 6.33
C THR A 536 -2.98 -28.90 6.97
N ASP A 537 -1.96 -29.21 6.17
CA ASP A 537 -0.58 -29.31 6.67
C ASP A 537 -0.10 -28.04 7.37
N LEU A 538 -0.58 -26.87 6.94
CA LEU A 538 -0.25 -25.60 7.57
C LEU A 538 -0.76 -25.51 9.00
N PHE A 539 -1.97 -26.04 9.26
CA PHE A 539 -2.53 -26.10 10.62
C PHE A 539 -1.60 -26.87 11.55
N PHE A 540 -1.14 -28.05 11.13
CA PHE A 540 -0.29 -28.90 11.97
C PHE A 540 1.09 -28.28 12.20
N VAL A 541 1.66 -27.63 11.19
CA VAL A 541 2.93 -26.89 11.33
C VAL A 541 2.77 -25.72 12.31
N LEU A 542 1.70 -24.95 12.22
CA LEU A 542 1.42 -23.85 13.13
C LEU A 542 1.25 -24.36 14.56
N LYS A 543 0.36 -25.33 14.75
CA LYS A 543 0.00 -25.89 16.07
C LYS A 543 1.18 -26.56 16.77
N TYR A 544 1.94 -27.41 16.07
CA TYR A 544 2.96 -28.25 16.73
C TYR A 544 4.37 -27.67 16.63
N ASN A 545 4.61 -26.69 15.75
CA ASN A 545 5.94 -26.14 15.54
C ASN A 545 6.02 -24.64 15.86
N LEU A 546 5.31 -23.80 15.11
CA LEU A 546 5.55 -22.35 15.15
C LEU A 546 4.94 -21.69 16.40
N VAL A 547 3.66 -21.94 16.67
CA VAL A 547 2.93 -21.27 17.77
C VAL A 547 3.53 -21.58 19.15
N PRO A 548 3.78 -22.85 19.54
CA PRO A 548 4.35 -23.14 20.86
C PRO A 548 5.73 -22.51 21.08
N ARG A 549 6.53 -22.38 20.02
CA ARG A 549 7.87 -21.75 20.10
C ARG A 549 7.76 -20.25 20.27
N LEU A 550 6.92 -19.59 19.49
CA LEU A 550 6.72 -18.14 19.55
C LEU A 550 6.04 -17.72 20.86
N LYS A 551 5.11 -18.51 21.40
CA LYS A 551 4.57 -18.25 22.75
C LYS A 551 5.53 -18.64 23.87
N GLY A 552 6.47 -19.55 23.57
CA GLY A 552 7.47 -20.05 24.50
C GLY A 552 8.69 -19.15 24.68
N LYS A 553 9.81 -19.77 25.06
CA LYS A 553 11.08 -19.07 25.33
C LYS A 553 11.60 -18.30 24.13
N LEU A 554 11.42 -18.81 22.91
CA LEU A 554 11.92 -18.17 21.70
C LEU A 554 11.26 -16.81 21.50
N GLY A 555 9.93 -16.72 21.42
CA GLY A 555 9.30 -15.41 21.21
C GLY A 555 9.51 -14.46 22.38
N LYS A 556 9.50 -14.94 23.64
CA LYS A 556 9.88 -14.09 24.80
C LYS A 556 11.30 -13.53 24.68
N THR A 557 12.22 -14.27 24.06
CA THR A 557 13.58 -13.80 23.79
C THR A 557 13.59 -12.80 22.64
N LEU A 558 12.91 -13.12 21.52
CA LEU A 558 12.77 -12.22 20.38
C LEU A 558 12.16 -10.89 20.78
N MET A 559 11.18 -10.89 21.70
CA MET A 559 10.56 -9.68 22.27
C MET A 559 11.53 -8.80 23.08
N LYS A 560 12.73 -9.28 23.41
CA LYS A 560 13.77 -8.52 24.13
C LYS A 560 14.98 -8.15 23.29
N LEU A 561 15.15 -8.75 22.11
CA LEU A 561 16.34 -8.50 21.28
C LEU A 561 16.18 -7.22 20.48
N ASN A 562 17.21 -6.38 20.40
CA ASN A 562 17.22 -5.27 19.46
C ASN A 562 17.83 -5.72 18.14
N TYR A 563 17.08 -5.54 17.06
CA TYR A 563 17.56 -5.86 15.73
C TYR A 563 18.35 -4.69 15.17
N MET A 564 19.66 -4.90 14.97
CA MET A 564 20.60 -3.84 14.58
C MET A 564 20.65 -3.56 13.07
N GLY A 565 19.88 -4.30 12.25
CA GLY A 565 19.90 -4.11 10.79
C GLY A 565 21.23 -4.49 10.12
N GLU A 566 22.09 -5.27 10.79
CA GLU A 566 23.37 -5.69 10.22
C GLU A 566 23.25 -6.98 9.39
N TYR A 567 23.39 -6.84 8.07
CA TYR A 567 23.35 -7.95 7.12
C TYR A 567 24.76 -8.38 6.71
N LEU A 568 25.05 -9.68 6.81
CA LEU A 568 26.18 -10.31 6.12
C LEU A 568 25.94 -10.23 4.62
N GLN A 569 26.91 -9.65 3.91
CA GLN A 569 26.99 -9.70 2.46
C GLN A 569 27.71 -10.99 2.07
N LEU A 570 26.98 -11.97 1.52
CA LEU A 570 27.59 -13.14 0.90
C LEU A 570 27.66 -12.91 -0.61
N GLN A 571 28.88 -12.68 -1.11
CA GLN A 571 29.15 -12.59 -2.55
C GLN A 571 29.17 -14.00 -3.17
N ARG A 572 28.37 -14.22 -4.21
CA ARG A 572 28.46 -15.41 -5.06
C ARG A 572 29.26 -15.07 -6.32
N LYS A 573 30.27 -15.88 -6.67
CA LYS A 573 30.96 -15.76 -7.97
C LYS A 573 30.15 -16.49 -9.04
N GLU A 574 29.87 -15.81 -10.17
CA GLU A 574 29.01 -16.30 -11.29
C GLU A 574 29.44 -17.65 -11.89
N ASN A 575 30.67 -18.11 -11.67
CA ASN A 575 31.23 -19.32 -12.26
C ASN A 575 31.40 -20.50 -11.29
N GLU A 576 30.93 -20.37 -10.05
CA GLU A 576 30.89 -21.51 -9.14
C GLU A 576 29.57 -22.27 -9.34
N SER A 577 29.68 -23.53 -9.77
CA SER A 577 28.60 -24.50 -9.62
C SER A 577 28.01 -24.33 -8.22
N PRO A 578 26.68 -24.36 -8.05
CA PRO A 578 26.12 -24.36 -6.71
C PRO A 578 26.90 -25.39 -5.90
N PRO A 579 27.39 -25.05 -4.70
CA PRO A 579 28.08 -26.03 -3.89
C PRO A 579 27.19 -27.28 -3.90
N PRO A 580 27.75 -28.48 -4.17
CA PRO A 580 26.96 -29.71 -4.09
C PRO A 580 26.20 -29.61 -2.78
N PRO A 581 24.87 -29.84 -2.75
CA PRO A 581 24.04 -29.55 -1.60
C PRO A 581 24.80 -30.05 -0.40
N VAL A 582 25.36 -29.11 0.36
CA VAL A 582 26.05 -29.50 1.55
C VAL A 582 24.87 -29.97 2.37
N GLU A 583 24.83 -31.26 2.69
CA GLU A 583 24.10 -31.73 3.86
C GLU A 583 24.74 -31.02 5.07
N HIS A 584 24.54 -29.72 5.17
CA HIS A 584 24.31 -29.13 6.43
C HIS A 584 23.03 -29.80 6.88
N ASN A 585 23.13 -30.55 7.96
CA ASN A 585 22.01 -30.77 8.85
C ASN A 585 21.50 -29.39 9.29
N TYR A 586 20.79 -28.67 8.41
CA TYR A 586 19.71 -27.81 8.85
C TYR A 586 18.79 -28.79 9.54
N LEU A 587 18.84 -28.72 10.87
CA LEU A 587 18.10 -29.53 11.83
C LEU A 587 16.89 -30.22 11.18
N ILE A 588 17.02 -31.53 10.91
CA ILE A 588 15.87 -32.41 10.73
C ILE A 588 15.13 -32.34 12.08
N LEU A 589 14.04 -31.57 12.12
CA LEU A 589 13.14 -31.48 13.24
C LEU A 589 12.45 -32.84 13.34
N GLY A 590 12.95 -33.68 14.24
CA GLY A 590 12.78 -35.13 14.23
C GLY A 590 11.35 -35.64 14.07
N ASP A 591 11.24 -36.68 13.23
CA ASP A 591 10.17 -37.67 13.25
C ASP A 591 10.32 -38.54 14.50
N GLY A 592 9.86 -38.02 15.63
CA GLY A 592 9.72 -38.78 16.88
C GLY A 592 8.31 -39.33 17.00
N VAL A 593 8.00 -40.40 16.27
CA VAL A 593 6.87 -41.27 16.62
C VAL A 593 7.18 -41.88 17.99
N PRO A 594 6.34 -41.72 19.03
CA PRO A 594 6.53 -42.47 20.26
C PRO A 594 6.18 -43.93 19.98
N ALA A 595 7.18 -44.80 20.06
CA ALA A 595 6.92 -46.21 20.32
C ALA A 595 6.50 -46.33 21.79
N LEU A 596 5.19 -46.49 22.03
CA LEU A 596 4.58 -47.59 22.80
C LEU A 596 3.05 -47.50 22.72
#